data_AF-A0A3C0A5X6-F1
#
_entry.id   AF-A0A3C0A5X6-F1
#
_cell.length_a   1.000
_cell.length_b   1.000
_cell.length_c   1.000
_cell.angle_alpha   90.00
_cell.angle_beta   90.00
_cell.angle_gamma   90.00
#
_symmetry.space_group_name_H-M   'P 1'
#
loop_
_entity.id
_entity.type
_entity.pdbx_description
1 polymer ?
#
loop_
_entity_poly.entity_id
_entity_poly.type
_entity_poly.pdbx_seq_one_letter_code
_entity_poly.pdbx_strand_id
1 'polypeptide(L)'
;MFFVHLNQKQDSKKGIETYTGKQTDAGLIETISDLSRKTLLCYTLTDFERIINAHEKKIASLLGQATVKELLFNDYPNSIKSLGAWGGDFILATGSKQDMAYFKNKGYTTIIAFDDMIA
;
A
#
# COMPACT_ATOMS: atom_id res chain seq x y z
N MET A 1 -1.12 5.88 -11.79
CA MET A 1 -1.07 5.66 -10.31
C MET A 1 -1.63 6.88 -9.62
N PHE A 2 -2.18 6.70 -8.42
CA PHE A 2 -2.74 7.80 -7.64
C PHE A 2 -2.84 7.43 -6.16
N PHE A 3 -2.90 8.46 -5.32
CA PHE A 3 -3.03 8.37 -3.88
C PHE A 3 -4.50 8.52 -3.49
N VAL A 4 -5.00 7.66 -2.59
CA VAL A 4 -6.36 7.75 -2.05
C VAL A 4 -6.28 7.95 -0.55
N HIS A 5 -6.90 9.02 -0.06
CA HIS A 5 -7.02 9.25 1.37
C HIS A 5 -8.14 8.37 1.94
N LEU A 6 -7.86 7.55 2.96
CA LEU A 6 -8.88 6.63 3.51
C LEU A 6 -9.87 7.30 4.47
N ASN A 7 -9.70 8.60 4.77
CA ASN A 7 -10.49 9.32 5.78
C ASN A 7 -10.44 8.68 7.19
N GLN A 8 -9.39 7.89 7.45
CA GLN A 8 -9.16 7.20 8.71
C GLN A 8 -7.90 7.76 9.35
N LYS A 9 -8.07 8.64 10.34
CA LYS A 9 -6.96 9.11 11.15
C LYS A 9 -6.41 7.94 11.94
N GLN A 10 -5.22 7.46 11.58
CA GLN A 10 -4.52 6.44 12.36
C GLN A 10 -3.77 7.08 13.52
N ASP A 11 -3.77 6.39 14.65
CA ASP A 11 -2.88 6.72 15.76
C ASP A 11 -1.52 6.07 15.51
N SER A 12 -0.55 6.87 15.05
CA SER A 12 0.81 6.40 14.77
C SER A 12 1.43 5.67 15.97
N LYS A 13 1.05 6.00 17.22
CA LYS A 13 1.58 5.31 18.42
C LYS A 13 1.09 3.86 18.49
N LYS A 14 -0.18 3.60 18.16
CA LYS A 14 -0.72 2.22 18.09
C LYS A 14 -0.07 1.40 16.98
N GLY A 15 0.23 2.04 15.85
CA GLY A 15 1.01 1.42 14.78
C GLY A 15 2.39 0.96 15.27
N ILE A 16 3.06 1.80 16.08
CA ILE A 16 4.35 1.50 16.70
C ILE A 16 4.24 0.33 17.68
N GLU A 17 3.26 0.36 18.57
CA GLU A 17 3.00 -0.72 19.54
C GLU A 17 2.74 -2.07 18.86
N THR A 18 2.10 -2.07 17.68
CA THR A 18 1.75 -3.29 16.94
C THR A 18 2.98 -4.07 16.45
N TYR A 19 4.10 -3.39 16.18
CA TYR A 19 5.37 -4.05 15.81
C TYR A 19 6.40 -4.08 16.95
N THR A 20 6.27 -3.20 17.96
CA THR A 20 7.18 -3.15 19.11
C THR A 20 6.95 -4.40 19.98
N GLY A 21 7.77 -5.42 19.79
CA GLY A 21 7.65 -6.73 20.45
C GLY A 21 7.51 -7.91 19.50
N LYS A 22 7.31 -7.66 18.20
CA LYS A 22 7.42 -8.72 17.18
C LYS A 22 8.89 -8.99 16.88
N GLN A 23 9.30 -10.25 17.02
CA GLN A 23 10.59 -10.72 16.53
C GLN A 23 10.61 -10.62 15.00
N THR A 24 11.34 -9.65 14.48
CA THR A 24 11.65 -9.56 13.05
C THR A 24 12.82 -10.49 12.73
N ASP A 25 12.58 -11.42 11.82
CA ASP A 25 13.63 -12.25 11.24
C ASP A 25 14.51 -11.43 10.27
N ALA A 26 15.82 -11.62 10.32
CA ALA A 26 16.77 -10.96 9.42
C ALA A 26 16.49 -11.31 7.95
N GLY A 27 16.07 -12.55 7.67
CA GLY A 27 15.70 -12.99 6.32
C GLY A 27 14.47 -12.25 5.78
N LEU A 28 13.51 -11.91 6.64
CA LEU A 28 12.36 -11.09 6.27
C LEU A 28 12.77 -9.65 5.95
N ILE A 29 13.64 -9.04 6.76
CA ILE A 29 14.18 -7.69 6.51
C ILE A 29 14.89 -7.66 5.16
N GLU A 30 15.72 -8.66 4.88
CA GLU A 30 16.42 -8.80 3.60
C GLU A 30 15.43 -8.93 2.44
N THR A 31 14.39 -9.75 2.58
CA THR A 31 13.33 -9.94 1.58
C THR A 31 12.60 -8.63 1.27
N ILE A 32 12.18 -7.88 2.30
CA ILE A 32 11.50 -6.58 2.13
C ILE A 32 12.43 -5.56 1.46
N SER A 33 13.70 -5.55 1.88
CA SER A 33 14.71 -4.66 1.30
C SER A 33 14.96 -4.99 -0.17
N ASP A 34 15.00 -6.28 -0.52
CA ASP A 34 15.15 -6.74 -1.90
C ASP A 34 13.96 -6.37 -2.78
N LEU A 35 12.74 -6.55 -2.27
CA LEU A 35 11.53 -6.09 -2.97
C LEU A 35 11.56 -4.57 -3.20
N SER A 36 12.01 -3.80 -2.22
CA SER A 36 12.18 -2.34 -2.35
C SER A 36 13.26 -1.94 -3.36
N ARG A 37 14.34 -2.71 -3.48
CA ARG A 37 15.34 -2.49 -4.54
C ARG A 37 14.79 -2.85 -5.91
N LYS A 38 14.00 -3.93 -6.01
CA LYS A 38 13.38 -4.36 -7.27
C LYS A 38 12.40 -3.34 -7.84
N THR A 39 11.75 -2.50 -7.01
CA THR A 39 10.93 -1.40 -7.53
C THR A 39 11.76 -0.34 -8.28
N LEU A 40 13.07 -0.26 -8.06
CA LEU A 40 13.94 0.64 -8.82
C LEU A 40 14.32 0.07 -10.20
N LEU A 41 14.12 -1.24 -10.41
CA LEU A 41 14.52 -1.98 -11.61
C LEU A 41 13.32 -2.41 -12.45
N CYS A 42 12.09 -2.00 -12.10
CA CYS A 42 10.90 -2.33 -12.86
C CYS A 42 10.68 -1.35 -14.01
N TYR A 43 10.42 -1.87 -15.21
CA TYR A 43 10.19 -1.07 -16.42
C TYR A 43 8.74 -1.10 -16.89
N THR A 44 7.92 -1.99 -16.31
CA THR A 44 6.50 -2.13 -16.67
C THR A 44 5.63 -1.99 -15.43
N LEU A 45 4.40 -1.53 -15.65
CA LEU A 45 3.40 -1.45 -14.58
C LEU A 45 3.14 -2.84 -13.97
N THR A 46 3.05 -3.87 -14.80
CA THR A 46 2.83 -5.26 -14.35
C THR A 46 3.94 -5.76 -13.43
N ASP A 47 5.20 -5.41 -13.72
CA ASP A 47 6.33 -5.75 -12.85
C ASP A 47 6.24 -5.03 -11.51
N PHE A 48 5.95 -3.73 -11.55
CA PHE A 48 5.74 -2.92 -10.36
C PHE A 48 4.62 -3.50 -9.49
N GLU A 49 3.47 -3.81 -10.07
CA GLU A 49 2.31 -4.41 -9.41
C GLU A 49 2.65 -5.73 -8.70
N ARG A 50 3.38 -6.61 -9.38
CA ARG A 50 3.86 -7.87 -8.81
C ARG A 50 4.76 -7.64 -7.60
N ILE A 51 5.68 -6.68 -7.68
CA ILE A 51 6.60 -6.35 -6.59
C ILE A 51 5.86 -5.74 -5.40
N ILE A 52 4.99 -4.75 -5.63
CA ILE A 52 4.26 -4.10 -4.53
C ILE A 52 3.26 -5.04 -3.86
N ASN A 53 2.63 -5.96 -4.61
CA ASN A 53 1.74 -6.97 -4.03
C ASN A 53 2.51 -7.97 -3.16
N ALA A 54 3.71 -8.39 -3.61
CA ALA A 54 4.57 -9.24 -2.80
C ALA A 54 5.05 -8.52 -1.53
N HIS A 55 5.44 -7.24 -1.66
CA HIS A 55 5.83 -6.41 -0.53
C HIS A 55 4.66 -6.24 0.45
N GLU A 56 3.47 -5.96 -0.05
CA GLU A 56 2.28 -5.74 0.78
C GLU A 56 1.94 -7.00 1.59
N LYS A 57 1.93 -8.17 0.93
CA LYS A 57 1.66 -9.46 1.58
C LYS A 57 2.69 -9.82 2.65
N LYS A 58 3.98 -9.53 2.43
CA LYS A 58 5.04 -9.83 3.40
C LYS A 58 4.92 -8.98 4.67
N ILE A 59 4.60 -7.70 4.52
CA ILE A 59 4.37 -6.83 5.69
C ILE A 59 3.05 -7.22 6.40
N ALA A 60 1.97 -7.49 5.66
CA ALA A 60 0.72 -7.96 6.22
C ALA A 60 0.93 -9.24 7.07
N SER A 61 1.72 -10.19 6.55
CA SER A 61 2.11 -11.41 7.25
C SER A 61 2.91 -11.12 8.53
N LEU A 62 3.88 -10.21 8.50
CA LEU A 62 4.61 -9.76 9.69
C LEU A 62 3.69 -9.13 10.74
N LEU A 63 2.76 -8.28 10.30
CA LEU A 63 1.80 -7.60 11.16
C LEU A 63 0.68 -8.54 11.63
N GLY A 64 0.53 -9.72 11.04
CA GLY A 64 -0.54 -10.66 11.37
C GLY A 64 -1.92 -10.09 11.01
N GLN A 65 -1.99 -9.31 9.95
CA GLN A 65 -3.18 -8.59 9.50
C GLN A 65 -3.43 -8.87 8.01
N ALA A 66 -4.66 -8.66 7.56
CA ALA A 66 -4.97 -8.65 6.13
C ALA A 66 -4.47 -7.36 5.47
N THR A 67 -4.23 -7.40 4.17
CA THR A 67 -3.87 -6.22 3.39
C THR A 67 -5.04 -5.24 3.30
N VAL A 68 -4.77 -3.95 3.07
CA VAL A 68 -5.85 -2.96 2.85
C VAL A 68 -6.73 -3.33 1.66
N LYS A 69 -6.14 -3.92 0.61
CA LYS A 69 -6.90 -4.43 -0.52
C LYS A 69 -7.91 -5.49 -0.11
N GLU A 70 -7.48 -6.49 0.66
CA GLU A 70 -8.36 -7.56 1.13
C GLU A 70 -9.49 -7.05 2.04
N LEU A 71 -9.19 -6.05 2.89
CA LEU A 71 -10.15 -5.51 3.86
C LEU A 71 -11.16 -4.53 3.25
N LEU A 72 -10.71 -3.63 2.36
CA LEU A 72 -11.51 -2.49 1.92
C LEU A 72 -11.83 -2.50 0.41
N PHE A 73 -11.03 -3.20 -0.39
CA PHE A 73 -11.03 -3.06 -1.85
C PHE A 73 -10.83 -4.40 -2.57
N ASN A 74 -11.48 -5.46 -2.08
CA ASN A 74 -11.28 -6.83 -2.55
C ASN A 74 -11.61 -7.03 -4.04
N ASP A 75 -12.50 -6.17 -4.57
CA ASP A 75 -12.99 -6.15 -5.95
C ASP A 75 -12.23 -5.14 -6.84
N TYR A 76 -11.26 -4.39 -6.30
CA TYR A 76 -10.45 -3.51 -7.12
C TYR A 76 -9.51 -4.32 -8.04
N PRO A 77 -9.55 -4.15 -9.36
CA PRO A 77 -8.83 -5.02 -10.29
C PRO A 77 -7.31 -4.83 -10.20
N ASN A 78 -6.86 -3.61 -9.89
CA ASN A 78 -5.44 -3.26 -9.89
C ASN A 78 -4.83 -3.37 -8.47
N SER A 79 -3.57 -2.99 -8.32
CA SER A 79 -2.82 -3.18 -7.07
C SER A 79 -3.00 -2.02 -6.10
N ILE A 80 -2.97 -2.32 -4.81
CA ILE A 80 -3.05 -1.34 -3.72
C ILE A 80 -1.92 -1.61 -2.74
N LYS A 81 -1.23 -0.55 -2.33
CA LYS A 81 -0.16 -0.56 -1.35
C LYS A 81 -0.47 0.42 -0.23
N SER A 82 -0.32 -0.02 1.02
CA SER A 82 -0.40 0.84 2.20
C SER A 82 0.78 1.82 2.29
N LEU A 83 0.52 3.04 2.72
CA LEU A 83 1.54 4.06 2.98
C LEU A 83 1.56 4.46 4.47
N GLY A 84 2.71 4.96 4.94
CA GLY A 84 2.89 5.39 6.33
C GLY A 84 2.82 4.21 7.32
N ALA A 85 2.18 4.45 8.48
CA ALA A 85 2.04 3.47 9.57
C ALA A 85 1.01 2.35 9.29
N TRP A 86 0.87 1.94 8.02
CA TRP A 86 0.02 0.85 7.53
C TRP A 86 -1.50 1.09 7.65
N GLY A 87 -2.17 1.40 6.51
CA GLY A 87 -3.63 1.43 6.41
C GLY A 87 -4.32 2.64 7.02
N GLY A 88 -3.62 3.76 7.15
CA GLY A 88 -4.17 5.01 7.64
C GLY A 88 -4.45 6.03 6.57
N ASP A 89 -3.74 7.14 6.65
CA ASP A 89 -4.11 8.34 5.89
C ASP A 89 -4.19 8.06 4.40
N PHE A 90 -3.17 7.44 3.79
CA PHE A 90 -3.14 7.22 2.34
C PHE A 90 -2.80 5.78 1.96
N ILE A 91 -3.36 5.38 0.81
CA ILE A 91 -2.90 4.24 0.02
C ILE A 91 -2.40 4.71 -1.34
N LEU A 92 -1.49 3.95 -1.93
CA LEU A 92 -1.15 4.04 -3.35
C LEU A 92 -1.96 3.00 -4.12
N ALA A 93 -2.66 3.42 -5.17
CA ALA A 93 -3.34 2.54 -6.10
C ALA A 93 -2.70 2.64 -7.49
N THR A 94 -2.50 1.49 -8.14
CA THR A 94 -2.20 1.43 -9.57
C THR A 94 -3.48 1.56 -10.37
N GLY A 95 -3.39 2.19 -11.54
CA GLY A 95 -4.55 2.51 -12.36
C GLY A 95 -4.43 3.85 -13.08
N SER A 96 -5.40 4.05 -13.97
CA SER A 96 -5.66 5.23 -14.79
C SER A 96 -6.49 6.29 -14.05
N LYS A 97 -6.72 7.45 -14.67
CA LYS A 97 -7.62 8.46 -14.12
C LYS A 97 -9.07 7.98 -14.06
N GLN A 98 -9.47 7.08 -14.95
CA GLN A 98 -10.80 6.46 -14.98
C GLN A 98 -10.99 5.56 -13.75
N ASP A 99 -9.96 4.82 -13.35
CA ASP A 99 -10.02 3.92 -12.20
C ASP A 99 -10.21 4.66 -10.86
N MET A 100 -9.91 5.96 -10.80
CA MET A 100 -10.21 6.80 -9.63
C MET A 100 -11.72 6.83 -9.32
N ALA A 101 -12.59 6.65 -10.33
CA ALA A 101 -14.03 6.62 -10.14
C ALA A 101 -14.48 5.51 -9.19
N TYR A 102 -13.77 4.37 -9.16
CA TYR A 102 -14.04 3.29 -8.22
C TYR A 102 -13.97 3.77 -6.76
N PHE A 103 -12.92 4.52 -6.40
CA PHE A 103 -12.74 5.04 -5.04
C PHE A 103 -13.73 6.17 -4.74
N LYS A 104 -14.02 7.04 -5.72
CA LYS A 104 -15.05 8.09 -5.57
C LYS A 104 -16.42 7.49 -5.27
N ASN A 105 -16.81 6.45 -6.00
CA ASN A 105 -18.08 5.76 -5.81
C ASN A 105 -18.17 5.06 -4.45
N LYS A 106 -17.04 4.72 -3.84
CA LYS A 106 -16.94 4.19 -2.47
C LYS A 106 -16.87 5.28 -1.39
N GLY A 107 -16.97 6.56 -1.75
CA GLY A 107 -17.01 7.69 -0.80
C GLY A 107 -15.65 8.31 -0.46
N TYR A 108 -14.57 7.91 -1.14
CA TYR A 108 -13.25 8.52 -0.94
C TYR A 108 -13.12 9.75 -1.84
N THR A 109 -13.12 10.94 -1.24
CA THR A 109 -13.19 12.23 -1.93
C THR A 109 -11.82 12.80 -2.28
N THR A 110 -10.81 12.54 -1.46
CA THR A 110 -9.45 13.01 -1.69
C THR A 110 -8.65 11.94 -2.44
N ILE A 111 -8.51 12.13 -3.75
CA ILE A 111 -7.73 11.28 -4.64
C ILE A 111 -6.80 12.18 -5.44
N ILE A 112 -5.50 11.93 -5.35
CA ILE A 112 -4.45 12.80 -5.92
C ILE A 112 -3.70 11.98 -6.97
N ALA A 113 -3.62 12.47 -8.21
CA ALA A 113 -2.81 11.78 -9.22
C ALA A 113 -1.35 11.76 -8.78
N PHE A 114 -0.62 10.71 -9.16
CA PHE A 114 0.78 10.59 -8.74
C PHE A 114 1.60 11.83 -9.11
N ASP A 115 1.49 12.27 -10.37
CA ASP A 115 2.20 13.43 -10.91
C ASP A 115 1.86 14.74 -10.17
N ASP A 116 0.64 14.89 -9.67
CA ASP A 116 0.22 16.10 -8.95
C ASP A 116 0.84 16.18 -7.54
N MET A 117 1.24 15.04 -6.96
CA MET A 117 1.79 14.97 -5.60
C MET A 117 3.32 15.09 -5.57
N ILE A 118 3.99 14.75 -6.66
CA ILE A 118 5.46 14.79 -6.77
C ILE A 118 5.98 16.00 -7.58
N ALA A 119 5.07 16.81 -8.13
CA ALA A 119 5.40 18.04 -8.84
C ALA A 119 5.87 19.17 -7.92
#